data_AF-A0A2N5LIR4-F1
#
_entry.id   AF-A0A2N5LIR4-F1
#
_cell.length_a   1.000
_cell.length_b   1.000
_cell.length_c   1.000
_cell.angle_alpha   90.00
_cell.angle_beta   90.00
_cell.angle_gamma   90.00
#
_symmetry.space_group_name_H-M   'P 1'
#
loop_
_entity.id
_entity.type
_entity.pdbx_description
1 polymer ?
#
loop_
_entity_poly.entity_id
_entity_poly.type
_entity_poly.pdbx_seq_one_letter_code
_entity_poly.pdbx_strand_id
1 'polypeptide(L)'
;MGNRVIQIIFVESGISSITEISNDSICNKVIKNSPYVTLNSETVEQGSHNILRKYLDEDMLTTIDPFDAVQLAYVIEVCISYKNQAAAGRYLYANSRDKLKSPNDSDRLRKYLMKFGLRFDGLKR
;
A
#
# COMPACT_ATOMS: atom_id res chain seq x y z
N MET A 1 -18.41 -22.15 -15.38
CA MET A 1 -17.70 -22.50 -14.14
C MET A 1 -16.71 -21.37 -13.85
N GLY A 2 -16.94 -20.44 -12.93
CA GLY A 2 -17.41 -20.65 -11.56
C GLY A 2 -16.21 -20.76 -10.63
N ASN A 3 -15.47 -19.65 -10.43
CA ASN A 3 -14.60 -19.46 -9.27
C ASN A 3 -14.96 -18.10 -8.65
N ARG A 4 -15.77 -18.19 -7.60
CA ARG A 4 -16.09 -17.08 -6.70
C ARG A 4 -14.89 -16.89 -5.77
N VAL A 5 -14.36 -15.68 -5.69
CA VAL A 5 -13.59 -15.26 -4.52
C VAL A 5 -14.13 -13.91 -4.07
N ILE A 6 -14.53 -13.89 -2.81
CA ILE A 6 -15.30 -12.85 -2.13
C ILE A 6 -14.42 -11.62 -1.96
N GLN A 7 -14.89 -10.50 -2.48
CA GLN A 7 -14.29 -9.19 -2.24
C GLN A 7 -14.61 -8.80 -0.80
N ILE A 8 -13.59 -8.69 0.07
CA ILE A 8 -13.76 -8.05 1.38
C ILE A 8 -13.95 -6.56 1.09
N ILE A 9 -15.20 -6.12 1.13
CA ILE A 9 -15.57 -4.73 0.91
C ILE A 9 -15.55 -4.04 2.27
N PHE A 10 -14.63 -3.12 2.48
CA PHE A 10 -14.87 -2.00 3.40
C PHE A 10 -15.52 -0.90 2.56
N VAL A 11 -16.85 -0.87 2.58
CA VAL A 11 -17.65 0.23 2.05
C VAL A 11 -17.78 1.27 3.16
N GLU A 12 -17.15 2.42 3.02
CA GLU A 12 -17.81 3.66 3.43
C GLU A 12 -18.29 4.33 2.14
N SER A 13 -19.60 4.31 1.92
CA SER A 13 -20.36 5.01 0.85
C SER A 13 -19.79 4.84 -0.58
N GLY A 14 -20.34 4.06 -1.51
CA GLY A 14 -21.74 3.75 -1.77
C GLY A 14 -22.06 4.18 -3.19
N ILE A 15 -22.01 3.26 -4.17
CA ILE A 15 -22.85 3.28 -5.38
C ILE A 15 -22.88 1.89 -6.04
N SER A 16 -24.08 1.48 -6.45
CA SER A 16 -24.46 0.16 -6.95
C SER A 16 -24.29 0.02 -8.48
N SER A 17 -23.86 -1.18 -8.90
CA SER A 17 -24.12 -1.85 -10.19
C SER A 17 -23.72 -1.12 -11.49
N ILE A 18 -22.66 -1.61 -12.14
CA ILE A 18 -22.21 -1.17 -13.47
C ILE A 18 -22.58 -2.26 -14.49
N THR A 19 -23.74 -2.15 -15.12
CA THR A 19 -24.05 -2.90 -16.34
C THR A 19 -24.79 -2.00 -17.32
N GLU A 20 -24.25 -1.91 -18.54
CA GLU A 20 -24.80 -1.27 -19.75
C GLU A 20 -24.69 0.25 -19.88
N ILE A 21 -23.62 0.79 -20.48
CA ILE A 21 -23.74 2.06 -21.21
C ILE A 21 -22.91 2.09 -22.51
N SER A 22 -23.67 2.17 -23.60
CA SER A 22 -23.44 2.67 -24.97
C SER A 22 -22.27 3.65 -25.20
N ASN A 23 -21.66 3.53 -26.39
CA ASN A 23 -20.60 4.36 -26.95
C ASN A 23 -21.08 5.77 -27.39
N ASP A 24 -21.82 6.49 -26.55
CA ASP A 24 -22.21 7.87 -26.85
C ASP A 24 -21.33 8.88 -26.12
N SER A 25 -20.87 9.88 -26.88
CA SER A 25 -19.90 10.92 -26.49
C SER A 25 -20.34 11.77 -25.28
N ILE A 26 -21.62 11.73 -24.91
CA ILE A 26 -22.18 12.38 -23.73
C ILE A 26 -21.79 11.63 -22.45
N CYS A 27 -21.77 10.29 -22.45
CA CYS A 27 -21.37 9.50 -21.29
C CYS A 27 -19.90 9.70 -20.95
N ASN A 28 -19.02 9.83 -21.94
CA ASN A 28 -17.61 10.18 -21.72
C ASN A 28 -17.42 11.53 -21.00
N LYS A 29 -18.34 12.48 -21.19
CA LYS A 29 -18.26 13.80 -20.54
C LYS A 29 -18.78 13.77 -19.10
N VAL A 30 -19.79 12.96 -18.82
CA VAL A 30 -20.30 12.72 -17.46
C VAL A 30 -19.31 11.86 -16.65
N ILE A 31 -18.68 10.88 -17.28
CA ILE A 31 -17.66 10.01 -16.68
C ILE A 31 -16.44 10.82 -16.21
N LYS A 32 -15.91 11.72 -17.05
CA LYS A 32 -14.74 12.56 -16.68
C LYS A 32 -15.00 13.54 -15.54
N ASN A 33 -16.27 13.84 -15.25
CA ASN A 33 -16.68 14.79 -14.21
C ASN A 33 -17.36 14.11 -13.03
N SER A 34 -17.43 12.78 -13.02
CA SER A 34 -17.92 12.01 -11.89
C SER A 34 -16.76 11.76 -10.92
N PRO A 35 -16.88 12.15 -9.63
CA PRO A 35 -15.78 12.11 -8.66
C PRO A 35 -15.29 10.70 -8.31
N TYR A 36 -15.90 9.66 -8.90
CA TYR A 36 -15.53 8.26 -8.73
C TYR A 36 -14.98 7.58 -9.99
N VAL A 37 -14.89 8.25 -11.14
CA VAL A 37 -14.44 7.61 -12.38
C VAL A 37 -13.25 8.32 -13.02
N THR A 38 -12.06 7.91 -12.58
CA THR A 38 -10.90 7.85 -13.46
C THR A 38 -10.48 6.39 -13.55
N LEU A 39 -10.93 5.71 -14.61
CA LEU A 39 -10.30 4.47 -15.06
C LEU A 39 -8.97 4.83 -15.73
N ASN A 40 -8.03 5.30 -14.92
CA ASN A 40 -6.63 5.34 -15.29
C ASN A 40 -6.09 3.95 -14.99
N SER A 41 -5.29 3.38 -15.88
CA SER A 41 -4.47 2.20 -15.59
C SER A 41 -3.38 2.48 -14.52
N GLU A 42 -3.60 3.45 -13.64
CA GLU A 42 -2.73 3.93 -12.58
C GLU A 42 -3.15 3.41 -11.17
N THR A 43 -4.07 2.46 -11.12
CA THR A 43 -4.96 2.27 -9.97
C THR A 43 -4.46 1.39 -8.81
N VAL A 44 -3.19 0.97 -8.75
CA VAL A 44 -2.63 0.37 -7.51
C VAL A 44 -1.13 0.64 -7.38
N GLU A 45 -0.40 0.70 -8.51
CA GLU A 45 1.05 0.86 -8.47
C GLU A 45 1.50 2.28 -8.11
N GLN A 46 0.78 3.32 -8.55
CA GLN A 46 1.21 4.72 -8.39
C GLN A 46 1.12 5.22 -6.94
N GLY A 47 0.16 4.72 -6.15
CA GLY A 47 -0.02 5.12 -4.74
C GLY A 47 1.16 4.70 -3.87
N SER A 48 1.55 3.42 -3.95
CA SER A 48 2.72 2.86 -3.27
C SER A 48 4.01 3.58 -3.67
N HIS A 49 4.15 3.98 -4.93
CA HIS A 49 5.32 4.72 -5.39
C HIS A 49 5.42 6.14 -4.81
N ASN A 50 4.30 6.80 -4.50
CA ASN A 50 4.33 8.19 -4.04
C ASN A 50 5.02 8.33 -2.67
N ILE A 51 4.73 7.42 -1.72
CA ILE A 51 5.36 7.47 -0.41
C ILE A 51 6.85 7.15 -0.48
N LEU A 52 7.26 6.23 -1.36
CA LEU A 52 8.67 5.86 -1.54
C LEU A 52 9.52 7.06 -1.98
N ARG A 53 9.00 7.91 -2.87
CA ARG A 53 9.69 9.14 -3.34
C ARG A 53 10.06 10.12 -2.23
N LYS A 54 9.41 10.04 -1.07
CA LYS A 54 9.72 10.91 0.08
C LYS A 54 10.92 10.43 0.89
N TYR A 55 11.28 9.16 0.76
CA TYR A 55 12.23 8.50 1.65
C TYR A 55 13.39 7.83 0.91
N LEU A 56 13.25 7.54 -0.37
CA LEU A 56 14.28 6.93 -1.21
C LEU A 56 14.83 7.94 -2.22
N ASP A 57 16.11 7.81 -2.53
CA ASP A 57 16.77 8.55 -3.61
C ASP A 57 16.41 7.95 -4.98
N GLU A 58 16.59 8.72 -6.06
CA GLU A 58 16.22 8.33 -7.43
C GLU A 58 16.90 7.04 -7.91
N ASP A 59 18.16 6.81 -7.53
CA ASP A 59 18.87 5.58 -7.89
C ASP A 59 18.20 4.35 -7.26
N MET A 60 17.70 4.46 -6.04
CA MET A 60 17.02 3.34 -5.37
C MET A 60 15.60 3.16 -5.89
N LEU A 61 14.90 4.24 -6.25
CA LEU A 61 13.57 4.19 -6.87
C LEU A 61 13.57 3.51 -8.25
N THR A 62 14.67 3.65 -9.00
CA THR A 62 14.80 3.06 -10.35
C THR A 62 15.27 1.61 -10.32
N THR A 63 15.87 1.16 -9.22
CA THR A 63 16.46 -0.19 -9.09
C THR A 63 15.71 -1.11 -8.14
N ILE A 64 14.80 -0.58 -7.32
CA ILE A 64 13.97 -1.40 -6.42
C ILE A 64 13.06 -2.33 -7.22
N ASP A 65 13.00 -3.60 -6.81
CA ASP A 65 12.08 -4.55 -7.41
C ASP A 65 10.62 -4.15 -7.11
N PRO A 66 9.67 -4.30 -8.05
CA PRO A 66 8.27 -3.97 -7.80
C PRO A 66 7.65 -4.68 -6.59
N PHE A 67 8.10 -5.91 -6.30
CA PHE A 67 7.68 -6.65 -5.12
C PHE A 67 8.12 -5.95 -3.82
N ASP A 68 9.39 -5.53 -3.76
CA ASP A 68 9.94 -4.83 -2.61
C ASP A 68 9.33 -3.44 -2.45
N ALA A 69 9.04 -2.75 -3.56
CA ALA A 69 8.41 -1.44 -3.55
C ALA A 69 7.05 -1.46 -2.84
N VAL A 70 6.17 -2.41 -3.20
CA VAL A 70 4.85 -2.56 -2.56
C VAL A 70 4.99 -2.88 -1.08
N GLN A 71 5.88 -3.81 -0.73
CA GLN A 71 6.10 -4.20 0.66
C GLN A 71 6.66 -3.03 1.48
N LEU A 72 7.64 -2.31 0.94
CA LEU A 72 8.30 -1.20 1.61
C LEU A 72 7.35 -0.03 1.83
N ALA A 73 6.52 0.30 0.83
CA ALA A 73 5.50 1.35 0.95
C ALA A 73 4.57 1.09 2.13
N TYR A 74 4.01 -0.13 2.21
CA TYR A 74 3.16 -0.53 3.34
C TYR A 74 3.89 -0.49 4.68
N VAL A 75 5.14 -0.97 4.72
CA VAL A 75 5.94 -0.92 5.96
C VAL A 75 6.18 0.52 6.41
N ILE A 76 6.46 1.45 5.50
CA ILE A 76 6.65 2.88 5.82
C ILE A 76 5.37 3.48 6.39
N GLU A 77 4.21 3.25 5.74
CA GLU A 77 2.90 3.73 6.22
C GLU A 77 2.60 3.28 7.65
N VAL A 78 2.86 2.00 7.93
CA VAL A 78 2.74 1.45 9.29
C VAL A 78 3.71 2.15 10.23
N CYS A 79 4.98 2.31 9.85
CA CYS A 79 5.97 2.94 10.73
C CYS A 79 5.58 4.37 11.14
N ILE A 80 5.02 5.14 10.21
CA ILE A 80 4.52 6.50 10.45
C ILE A 80 3.32 6.49 11.40
N SER A 81 2.43 5.51 11.26
CA SER A 81 1.17 5.41 12.04
C SER A 81 1.37 5.01 13.51
N TYR A 82 2.49 4.36 13.86
CA TYR A 82 2.71 3.82 15.21
C TYR A 82 3.73 4.63 16.02
N LYS A 83 3.51 4.84 17.32
CA LYS A 83 4.37 5.67 18.19
C LYS A 83 5.81 5.18 18.35
N ASN A 84 6.07 3.87 18.25
CA ASN A 84 7.40 3.31 18.40
C ASN A 84 7.59 2.06 17.52
N GLN A 85 8.85 1.72 17.25
CA GLN A 85 9.24 0.63 16.36
C GLN A 85 8.75 -0.73 16.85
N ALA A 86 8.70 -0.95 18.17
CA ALA A 86 8.19 -2.19 18.73
C ALA A 86 6.70 -2.38 18.43
N ALA A 87 5.88 -1.34 18.52
CA ALA A 87 4.45 -1.41 18.19
C ALA A 87 4.21 -1.66 16.70
N ALA A 88 4.93 -0.95 15.82
CA ALA A 88 4.88 -1.18 14.37
C ALA A 88 5.30 -2.62 14.01
N GLY A 89 6.40 -3.10 14.59
CA GLY A 89 6.89 -4.47 14.35
C GLY A 89 5.88 -5.53 14.78
N ARG A 90 5.24 -5.38 15.95
CA ARG A 90 4.19 -6.32 16.41
C ARG A 90 3.00 -6.36 15.45
N TYR A 91 2.62 -5.23 14.89
CA TYR A 91 1.55 -5.16 13.88
C TYR A 91 1.96 -5.89 12.59
N LEU A 92 3.14 -5.57 12.03
CA LEU A 92 3.63 -6.17 10.78
C LEU A 92 3.85 -7.68 10.89
N TYR A 93 4.27 -8.15 12.06
CA TYR A 93 4.62 -9.56 12.27
C TYR A 93 3.58 -10.35 13.07
N ALA A 94 2.35 -9.83 13.23
CA ALA A 94 1.30 -10.38 14.09
C ALA A 94 1.11 -11.90 13.95
N ASN A 95 1.15 -12.44 12.73
CA ASN A 95 0.93 -13.88 12.48
C ASN A 95 2.20 -14.75 12.61
N SER A 96 3.39 -14.15 12.51
CA SER A 96 4.67 -14.88 12.53
C SER A 96 5.34 -14.88 13.89
N ARG A 97 5.04 -13.86 14.72
CA ARG A 97 5.72 -13.62 15.99
C ARG A 97 5.50 -14.74 17.01
N ASP A 98 4.31 -15.31 17.07
CA ASP A 98 3.97 -16.38 18.03
C ASP A 98 4.60 -17.73 17.67
N LYS A 99 5.17 -17.85 16.46
CA LYS A 99 5.90 -19.03 15.99
C LYS A 99 7.38 -18.98 16.36
N LEU A 100 7.88 -17.86 16.89
CA LEU A 100 9.27 -17.68 17.27
C LEU A 100 9.47 -17.96 18.77
N LYS A 101 10.56 -18.64 19.11
CA LYS A 101 10.95 -18.89 20.51
C LYS A 101 11.19 -17.60 21.31
N SER A 102 11.64 -16.54 20.63
CA SER A 102 11.80 -15.20 21.21
C SER A 102 11.52 -14.15 20.13
N PRO A 103 10.31 -13.57 20.08
CA PRO A 103 9.98 -12.57 19.07
C PRO A 103 10.64 -11.22 19.38
N ASN A 104 11.69 -10.87 18.62
CA ASN A 104 12.26 -9.53 18.59
C ASN A 104 11.81 -8.78 17.32
N ASP A 105 10.53 -8.42 17.31
CA ASP A 105 9.86 -7.78 16.16
C ASP A 105 10.46 -6.40 15.83
N SER A 106 10.97 -5.70 16.85
CA SER A 106 11.65 -4.42 16.66
C SER A 106 12.95 -4.60 15.87
N ASP A 107 13.80 -5.57 16.22
CA ASP A 107 15.05 -5.83 15.50
C ASP A 107 14.80 -6.32 14.07
N ARG A 108 13.77 -7.16 13.88
CA ARG A 108 13.35 -7.62 12.54
C ARG A 108 12.95 -6.43 11.65
N LEU A 109 12.13 -5.53 12.18
CA LEU A 109 11.73 -4.31 11.45
C LEU A 109 12.93 -3.41 11.17
N ARG A 110 13.83 -3.22 12.14
CA ARG A 110 15.07 -2.46 11.96
C ARG A 110 15.90 -2.99 10.80
N LYS A 111 16.15 -4.30 10.78
CA LYS A 111 16.94 -4.98 9.76
C LYS A 111 16.28 -4.87 8.38
N TYR A 112 14.95 -4.96 8.34
CA TYR A 112 14.21 -4.77 7.10
C TYR A 112 14.39 -3.35 6.53
N LEU A 113 14.18 -2.31 7.34
CA LEU A 113 14.34 -0.91 6.91
C LEU A 113 15.77 -0.59 6.46
N MET A 114 16.77 -1.14 7.15
CA MET A 114 18.17 -0.93 6.81
C MET A 114 18.57 -1.46 5.42
N LYS A 115 17.84 -2.44 4.85
CA LYS A 115 18.07 -2.87 3.46
C LYS A 115 17.89 -1.74 2.45
N PHE A 116 17.08 -0.75 2.80
CA PHE A 116 16.74 0.41 1.99
C PHE A 116 17.38 1.71 2.51
N GLY A 117 18.36 1.62 3.42
CA GLY A 117 18.98 2.79 4.03
C GLY A 117 18.09 3.54 5.02
N LEU A 118 16.93 2.99 5.40
CA LEU A 118 15.94 3.67 6.23
C LEU A 118 16.09 3.35 7.72
N ARG A 119 15.61 4.26 8.56
CA ARG A 119 15.50 4.09 10.02
C ARG A 119 14.13 4.54 10.49
N PHE A 120 13.54 3.83 11.45
CA PHE A 120 12.21 4.12 11.99
C PHE A 120 12.08 5.58 12.47
N ASP A 121 13.06 6.05 13.25
CA ASP A 121 13.07 7.43 13.77
C ASP A 121 13.18 8.49 12.67
N GLY A 122 13.72 8.13 11.50
CA GLY A 122 13.83 9.00 10.34
C GLY A 122 12.55 9.11 9.50
N LEU A 123 11.58 8.22 9.70
CA LEU A 123 10.31 8.22 8.95
C LEU A 123 9.30 9.22 9.50
N LYS A 124 9.45 9.62 10.76
CA LYS A 124 8.58 10.57 11.47
C LYS A 124 9.19 11.96 11.47
N ARG A 125 9.08 12.67 10.36
CA ARG A 125 9.29 14.12 10.33
C ARG A 125 8.00 14.85 10.65
#